data_AF-A0A1Q8B8M9-F1
#
_entry.id   AF-A0A1Q8B8M9-F1
#
_cell.length_a   1.000
_cell.length_b   1.000
_cell.length_c   1.000
_cell.angle_alpha   90.00
_cell.angle_beta   90.00
_cell.angle_gamma   90.00
#
_symmetry.space_group_name_H-M   'P 1'
#
loop_
_entity.id
_entity.type
_entity.pdbx_description
1 polymer ?
#
loop_
_entity_poly.entity_id
_entity_poly.type
_entity_poly.pdbx_seq_one_letter_code
_entity_poly.pdbx_strand_id
1 'polypeptide(L)'
;MIGLVRQVTQQAKARVFAGDTHFADKLVSLFEPQTEVIRKGKANKPTEFGKIVRIQEAENQIITSYEVFEKRPNDSDLLVKAVDEHSERLGQVPDLVAADAPFHSPTQKAAIEKMGVKHISVPNRPSRDLALRQLQRTRWFRRGQKWRTGSEGRISVLKRRHGLDRVGIGAWMAWADGLDWA
;
A
#
# COMPACT_ATOMS: atom_id res chain seq x y z
N MET A 1 -13.12 28.23 -4.78
CA MET A 1 -14.07 27.86 -3.70
C MET A 1 -15.52 27.75 -4.18
N ILE A 2 -16.07 28.72 -4.93
CA ILE A 2 -17.46 28.70 -5.43
C ILE A 2 -17.80 27.44 -6.25
N GLY A 3 -16.87 26.94 -7.07
CA GLY A 3 -17.06 25.70 -7.84
C GLY A 3 -17.28 24.45 -6.97
N LEU A 4 -16.48 24.28 -5.92
CA LEU A 4 -16.59 23.14 -5.00
C LEU A 4 -17.91 23.14 -4.22
N VAL A 5 -18.38 24.32 -3.79
CA VAL A 5 -19.68 24.45 -3.09
C VAL A 5 -20.84 24.07 -4.00
N ARG A 6 -20.78 24.45 -5.29
CA ARG A 6 -21.78 24.04 -6.29
C ARG A 6 -21.80 22.52 -6.48
N GLN A 7 -20.62 21.90 -6.58
CA GLN A 7 -20.48 20.44 -6.67
C GLN A 7 -21.04 19.73 -5.43
N VAL A 8 -20.76 20.23 -4.22
CA VAL A 8 -21.35 19.71 -2.97
C VAL A 8 -22.88 19.81 -2.98
N THR A 9 -23.42 20.90 -3.52
CA THR A 9 -24.87 21.08 -3.64
C THR A 9 -25.47 20.09 -4.64
N GLN A 10 -24.81 19.87 -5.78
CA GLN A 10 -25.26 18.91 -6.81
C GLN A 10 -25.25 17.47 -6.28
N GLN A 11 -24.15 17.02 -5.67
CA GLN A 11 -24.06 15.67 -5.09
C GLN A 11 -25.09 15.45 -3.97
N ALA A 12 -25.37 16.47 -3.16
CA ALA A 12 -26.38 16.39 -2.10
C ALA A 12 -27.78 16.26 -2.68
N LYS A 13 -28.10 17.03 -3.72
CA LYS A 13 -29.39 16.94 -4.41
C LYS A 13 -29.59 15.57 -5.07
N ALA A 14 -28.59 15.07 -5.78
CA ALA A 14 -28.63 13.74 -6.39
C ALA A 14 -28.91 12.65 -5.35
N ARG A 15 -28.23 12.72 -4.20
CA ARG A 15 -28.43 11.74 -3.13
C ARG A 15 -29.77 11.84 -2.43
N VAL A 16 -30.17 13.04 -2.02
CA VAL A 16 -31.37 13.25 -1.19
C VAL A 16 -32.65 13.15 -2.00
N PHE A 17 -32.67 13.74 -3.20
CA PHE A 17 -33.88 13.82 -4.02
C PHE A 17 -33.99 12.73 -5.08
N ALA A 18 -32.87 12.22 -5.61
CA ALA A 18 -32.88 11.17 -6.64
C ALA A 18 -32.45 9.79 -6.12
N GLY A 19 -32.06 9.67 -4.85
CA GLY A 19 -31.60 8.42 -4.25
C GLY A 19 -30.25 7.93 -4.78
N ASP A 20 -29.55 8.72 -5.60
CA ASP A 20 -28.29 8.32 -6.20
C ASP A 20 -27.13 8.45 -5.21
N THR A 21 -26.60 7.30 -4.81
CA THR A 21 -25.46 7.23 -3.89
C THR A 21 -24.10 7.24 -4.60
N HIS A 22 -24.09 7.08 -5.94
CA HIS A 22 -22.93 6.94 -6.81
C HIS A 22 -22.70 8.21 -7.66
N PHE A 23 -22.39 9.30 -6.97
CA PHE A 23 -21.99 10.53 -7.65
C PHE A 23 -20.54 10.44 -8.16
N ALA A 24 -20.33 10.64 -9.47
CA ALA A 24 -19.00 10.75 -10.06
C ALA A 24 -18.23 11.94 -9.47
N ASP A 25 -16.91 11.79 -9.28
CA ASP A 25 -16.04 12.82 -8.68
C ASP A 25 -16.59 13.38 -7.35
N LYS A 26 -17.14 12.50 -6.50
CA LYS A 26 -17.68 12.90 -5.21
C LYS A 26 -16.66 13.66 -4.38
N LEU A 27 -17.03 14.87 -3.97
CA LEU A 27 -16.23 15.70 -3.08
C LEU A 27 -16.54 15.35 -1.62
N VAL A 28 -15.53 14.86 -0.91
CA VAL A 28 -15.64 14.45 0.51
C VAL A 28 -14.95 15.40 1.48
N SER A 29 -14.12 16.32 0.96
CA SER A 29 -13.51 17.40 1.73
C SER A 29 -13.43 18.67 0.89
N LEU A 30 -13.84 19.80 1.46
CA LEU A 30 -13.72 21.13 0.83
C LEU A 30 -12.29 21.67 0.90
N PHE A 31 -11.52 21.24 1.91
CA PHE A 31 -10.16 21.68 2.18
C PHE A 31 -9.12 20.79 1.49
N GLU A 32 -9.47 19.53 1.23
CA GLU A 32 -8.67 18.57 0.48
C GLU A 32 -9.50 17.95 -0.65
N PRO A 33 -9.71 18.66 -1.77
CA PRO A 33 -10.59 18.16 -2.84
C PRO A 33 -10.14 16.84 -3.46
N GLN A 34 -8.84 16.52 -3.36
CA GLN A 34 -8.28 15.26 -3.83
C GLN A 34 -8.53 14.05 -2.92
N THR A 35 -9.17 14.21 -1.75
CA THR A 35 -9.45 13.10 -0.82
C THR A 35 -10.34 12.05 -1.49
N GLU A 36 -9.90 10.80 -1.47
CA GLU A 36 -10.66 9.67 -2.03
C GLU A 36 -11.41 8.91 -0.94
N VAL A 37 -12.45 8.19 -1.36
CA VAL A 37 -13.19 7.25 -0.51
C VAL A 37 -12.52 5.88 -0.59
N ILE A 38 -11.93 5.43 0.52
CA ILE A 38 -11.21 4.16 0.60
C ILE A 38 -12.08 3.15 1.36
N ARG A 39 -12.68 2.18 0.66
CA ARG A 39 -13.30 1.04 1.35
C ARG A 39 -12.24 0.05 1.82
N LYS A 40 -12.05 -0.05 3.13
CA LYS A 40 -11.30 -1.15 3.76
C LYS A 40 -12.33 -2.17 4.19
N GLY A 41 -12.19 -3.43 3.77
CA GLY A 41 -13.12 -4.53 4.10
C GLY A 41 -13.15 -4.93 5.58
N LYS A 42 -12.95 -3.98 6.51
CA LYS A 42 -13.02 -4.16 7.96
C LYS A 42 -14.46 -3.90 8.42
N ALA A 43 -15.02 -4.83 9.18
CA ALA A 43 -16.42 -4.78 9.62
C ALA A 43 -16.76 -3.55 10.49
N ASN A 44 -15.79 -3.00 11.23
CA ASN A 44 -15.99 -1.88 12.16
C ASN A 44 -15.74 -0.48 11.56
N LYS A 45 -14.97 -0.39 10.47
CA LYS A 45 -14.68 0.87 9.74
C LYS A 45 -14.62 0.56 8.25
N PRO A 46 -15.79 0.42 7.60
CA PRO A 46 -15.85 -0.03 6.21
C PRO A 46 -15.34 1.03 5.22
N THR A 47 -15.23 2.29 5.63
CA THR A 47 -14.81 3.42 4.78
C THR A 47 -13.87 4.34 5.53
N GLU A 48 -12.71 4.57 4.94
CA GLU A 48 -11.72 5.59 5.32
C GLU A 48 -11.66 6.65 4.22
N PHE A 49 -11.19 7.85 4.54
CA PHE A 49 -11.05 8.95 3.58
C PHE A 49 -9.60 9.33 3.46
N GLY A 50 -9.13 9.53 2.23
CA GLY A 50 -7.73 9.85 2.06
C GLY A 50 -7.08 9.70 0.72
N LYS A 51 -5.75 9.83 0.72
CA LYS A 51 -4.88 9.33 -0.33
C LYS A 51 -4.16 8.07 0.13
N ILE A 52 -3.85 7.21 -0.84
CA ILE A 52 -2.99 6.05 -0.62
C ILE A 52 -1.55 6.50 -0.85
N VAL A 53 -0.69 6.16 0.10
CA VAL A 53 0.74 6.43 0.05
C VAL A 53 1.46 5.10 0.15
N ARG A 54 2.37 4.84 -0.78
CA ARG A 54 3.36 3.76 -0.67
C ARG A 54 4.60 4.33 0.01
N ILE A 55 5.17 3.55 0.91
CA ILE A 55 6.43 3.87 1.59
C ILE A 55 7.28 2.62 1.50
N GLN A 56 8.53 2.79 1.07
CA GLN A 56 9.53 1.75 1.03
C GLN A 56 10.56 2.01 2.11
N GLU A 57 10.96 0.95 2.79
CA GLU A 57 11.97 0.99 3.83
C GLU A 57 12.98 -0.11 3.55
N ALA A 58 14.25 0.23 3.73
CA ALA A 58 15.36 -0.69 3.62
C ALA A 58 15.88 -1.06 5.02
N GLU A 59 17.09 -1.60 5.06
CA GLU A 59 17.79 -1.93 6.29
C GLU A 59 17.90 -0.74 7.24
N ASN A 60 18.13 -1.06 8.52
CA ASN A 60 18.23 -0.07 9.59
C ASN A 60 17.01 0.85 9.71
N GLN A 61 15.87 0.44 9.14
CA GLN A 61 14.60 1.13 9.19
C GLN A 61 14.63 2.48 8.45
N ILE A 62 15.46 2.57 7.41
CA ILE A 62 15.61 3.77 6.59
C ILE A 62 14.55 3.77 5.51
N ILE A 63 13.73 4.81 5.46
CA ILE A 63 12.80 5.04 4.35
C ILE A 63 13.60 5.50 3.12
N THR A 64 13.58 4.69 2.07
CA THR A 64 14.34 4.96 0.83
C THR A 64 13.47 5.60 -0.26
N SER A 65 12.16 5.38 -0.22
CA SER A 65 11.21 5.89 -1.21
C SER A 65 9.84 6.09 -0.62
N TYR A 66 9.09 7.03 -1.19
CA TYR A 66 7.65 7.13 -0.98
C TYR A 66 6.96 7.61 -2.25
N GLU A 67 5.68 7.29 -2.38
CA GLU A 67 4.85 7.74 -3.49
C GLU A 67 3.43 8.02 -3.00
N VAL A 68 2.92 9.22 -3.30
CA VAL A 68 1.52 9.57 -3.08
C VAL A 68 0.77 9.36 -4.39
N PHE A 69 -0.16 8.42 -4.42
CA PHE A 69 -0.86 8.10 -5.66
C PHE A 69 -1.97 9.11 -5.96
N GLU A 70 -2.00 9.61 -7.19
CA GLU A 70 -3.08 10.46 -7.68
C GLU A 70 -4.39 9.68 -7.82
N LYS A 71 -4.29 8.44 -8.31
CA LYS A 71 -5.38 7.46 -8.40
C LYS A 71 -4.93 6.16 -7.76
N ARG A 72 -5.82 5.49 -7.03
CA ARG A 72 -5.54 4.20 -6.41
C ARG A 72 -4.99 3.18 -7.42
N PRO A 73 -3.74 2.74 -7.29
CA PRO A 73 -3.23 1.61 -8.06
C PRO A 73 -3.81 0.31 -7.50
N ASN A 74 -3.67 -0.76 -8.28
CA ASN A 74 -3.84 -2.09 -7.76
C ASN A 74 -2.55 -2.50 -7.02
N ASP A 75 -2.67 -2.89 -5.76
CA ASP A 75 -1.52 -3.25 -4.91
C ASP A 75 -0.69 -4.38 -5.55
N SER A 76 -1.33 -5.28 -6.31
CA SER A 76 -0.68 -6.40 -6.98
C SER A 76 0.32 -5.97 -8.07
N ASP A 77 0.29 -4.71 -8.50
CA ASP A 77 1.07 -4.20 -9.62
C ASP A 77 2.31 -3.40 -9.18
N LEU A 78 2.57 -3.32 -7.87
CA LEU A 78 3.56 -2.40 -7.30
C LEU A 78 4.93 -3.02 -7.00
N LEU A 79 5.10 -4.35 -7.13
CA LEU A 79 6.34 -5.02 -6.70
C LEU A 79 7.54 -4.73 -7.61
N VAL A 80 7.38 -4.79 -8.93
CA VAL A 80 8.46 -4.53 -9.90
C VAL A 80 8.95 -3.09 -9.76
N LYS A 81 8.01 -2.13 -9.78
CA LYS A 81 8.32 -0.71 -9.54
C LYS A 81 9.08 -0.50 -8.24
N ALA A 82 8.71 -1.22 -7.19
CA ALA A 82 9.37 -1.13 -5.91
C ALA A 82 10.84 -1.61 -5.95
N VAL A 83 11.12 -2.69 -6.67
CA VAL A 83 12.47 -3.23 -6.84
C VAL A 83 13.33 -2.35 -7.75
N ASP A 84 12.76 -1.83 -8.84
CA ASP A 84 13.44 -0.87 -9.72
C ASP A 84 13.90 0.35 -8.94
N GLU A 85 12.98 0.96 -8.18
CA GLU A 85 13.23 2.12 -7.34
C GLU A 85 14.28 1.89 -6.25
N HIS A 86 14.39 0.67 -5.73
CA HIS A 86 15.44 0.30 -4.80
C HIS A 86 16.79 0.21 -5.52
N SER A 87 16.81 -0.49 -6.67
CA SER A 87 18.01 -0.67 -7.49
C SER A 87 18.59 0.66 -7.96
N GLU A 88 17.74 1.58 -8.41
CA GLU A 88 18.14 2.93 -8.81
C GLU A 88 18.77 3.73 -7.67
N ARG A 89 18.27 3.57 -6.44
CA ARG A 89 18.73 4.35 -5.28
C ARG A 89 19.94 3.75 -4.58
N LEU A 90 20.00 2.42 -4.46
CA LEU A 90 21.04 1.72 -3.71
C LEU A 90 22.06 1.00 -4.60
N GLY A 91 21.87 1.02 -5.92
CA GLY A 91 22.79 0.45 -6.90
C GLY A 91 22.81 -1.08 -6.93
N GLN A 92 21.84 -1.73 -6.29
CA GLN A 92 21.76 -3.19 -6.19
C GLN A 92 20.33 -3.68 -6.12
N VAL A 93 20.07 -4.90 -6.59
CA VAL A 93 18.78 -5.58 -6.43
C VAL A 93 18.68 -6.15 -5.01
N PRO A 94 17.53 -6.04 -4.34
CA PRO A 94 17.34 -6.55 -2.99
C PRO A 94 17.36 -8.09 -2.96
N ASP A 95 17.98 -8.68 -1.94
CA ASP A 95 17.97 -10.13 -1.75
C ASP A 95 16.62 -10.65 -1.24
N LEU A 96 15.90 -9.85 -0.43
CA LEU A 96 14.61 -10.22 0.13
C LEU A 96 13.58 -9.08 0.00
N VAL A 97 12.45 -9.39 -0.63
CA VAL A 97 11.26 -8.54 -0.71
C VAL A 97 10.18 -9.12 0.20
N ALA A 98 9.61 -8.31 1.10
CA ALA A 98 8.58 -8.76 2.03
C ALA A 98 7.38 -7.82 2.04
N ALA A 99 6.20 -8.25 1.56
CA ALA A 99 5.02 -7.40 1.44
C ALA A 99 3.75 -8.07 1.97
N ASP A 100 2.65 -7.32 2.03
CA ASP A 100 1.32 -7.83 2.43
C ASP A 100 0.69 -8.72 1.36
N ALA A 101 -0.33 -9.49 1.75
CA ALA A 101 -1.06 -10.36 0.81
C ALA A 101 -1.68 -9.66 -0.42
N PRO A 102 -2.16 -8.39 -0.36
CA PRO A 102 -2.65 -7.68 -1.54
C PRO A 102 -1.61 -7.47 -2.64
N PHE A 103 -0.31 -7.46 -2.31
CA PHE A 103 0.79 -7.36 -3.29
C PHE A 103 1.04 -8.66 -4.04
N HIS A 104 0.33 -9.73 -3.71
CA HIS A 104 0.52 -11.02 -4.34
C HIS A 104 0.08 -10.99 -5.81
N SER A 105 1.05 -11.01 -6.72
CA SER A 105 0.85 -11.25 -8.15
C SER A 105 1.87 -12.27 -8.68
N PRO A 106 1.45 -13.39 -9.30
CA PRO A 106 2.37 -14.35 -9.89
C PRO A 106 3.26 -13.74 -10.99
N THR A 107 2.71 -12.83 -11.79
CA THR A 107 3.45 -12.18 -12.89
C THR A 107 4.55 -11.28 -12.35
N GLN A 108 4.24 -10.49 -11.32
CA GLN A 108 5.19 -9.59 -10.69
C GLN A 108 6.25 -10.34 -9.89
N LYS A 109 5.87 -11.43 -9.20
CA LYS A 109 6.83 -12.32 -8.54
C LYS A 109 7.84 -12.87 -9.53
N ALA A 110 7.39 -13.45 -10.64
CA ALA A 110 8.28 -13.99 -11.66
C ALA A 110 9.18 -12.90 -12.28
N ALA A 111 8.69 -11.66 -12.38
CA ALA A 111 9.49 -10.54 -12.87
C ALA A 111 10.62 -10.17 -11.89
N ILE A 112 10.32 -10.01 -10.60
CA ILE A 112 11.35 -9.65 -9.61
C ILE A 112 12.34 -10.80 -9.33
N GLU A 113 11.91 -12.08 -9.47
CA GLU A 113 12.83 -13.23 -9.46
C GLU A 113 13.84 -13.13 -10.61
N LYS A 114 13.37 -12.76 -11.82
CA LYS A 114 14.26 -12.55 -12.98
C LYS A 114 15.18 -11.35 -12.82
N MET A 115 14.79 -10.35 -12.04
CA MET A 115 15.65 -9.22 -11.69
C MET A 115 16.77 -9.61 -10.72
N GLY A 116 16.68 -10.77 -10.05
CA GLY A 116 17.70 -11.28 -9.14
C GLY A 116 17.29 -11.32 -7.67
N VAL A 117 16.03 -11.05 -7.34
CA VAL A 117 15.53 -11.16 -5.96
C VAL A 117 15.53 -12.63 -5.53
N LYS A 118 16.28 -12.97 -4.48
CA LYS A 118 16.45 -14.35 -4.01
C LYS A 118 15.26 -14.85 -3.19
N HIS A 119 14.64 -13.98 -2.42
CA HIS A 119 13.60 -14.33 -1.45
C HIS A 119 12.40 -13.41 -1.54
N ILE A 120 11.20 -13.97 -1.70
CA ILE A 120 9.96 -13.20 -1.85
C ILE A 120 8.96 -13.62 -0.78
N SER A 121 8.92 -12.86 0.30
CA SER A 121 8.00 -13.02 1.41
C SER A 121 6.71 -12.24 1.16
N VAL A 122 5.90 -12.70 0.21
CA VAL A 122 4.57 -12.13 -0.06
C VAL A 122 3.53 -13.25 0.08
N PRO A 123 2.70 -13.24 1.13
CA PRO A 123 1.76 -14.31 1.39
C PRO A 123 0.68 -14.32 0.32
N ASN A 124 0.28 -15.52 -0.11
CA ASN A 124 -0.94 -15.65 -0.90
C ASN A 124 -2.14 -15.57 0.06
N ARG A 125 -3.30 -15.10 -0.44
CA ARG A 125 -4.60 -15.35 0.19
C ARG A 125 -4.75 -16.85 0.46
N PRO A 126 -5.58 -17.29 1.44
CA PRO A 126 -5.67 -18.69 1.84
C PRO A 126 -5.92 -19.60 0.62
N SER A 127 -4.83 -20.18 0.13
CA SER A 127 -4.82 -21.07 -1.02
C SER A 127 -4.88 -22.50 -0.51
N ARG A 128 -5.48 -23.37 -1.32
CA ARG A 128 -5.48 -24.82 -1.11
C ARG A 128 -4.13 -25.46 -1.47
N ASP A 129 -3.20 -24.69 -2.02
CA ASP A 129 -1.88 -25.15 -2.44
C ASP A 129 -0.96 -25.46 -1.24
N LEU A 130 -0.57 -26.73 -1.13
CA LEU A 130 0.30 -27.25 -0.07
C LEU A 130 1.75 -26.74 -0.21
N ALA A 131 2.25 -26.55 -1.44
CA ALA A 131 3.61 -26.08 -1.66
C ALA A 131 3.78 -24.64 -1.18
N LEU A 132 2.80 -23.78 -1.48
CA LEU A 132 2.77 -22.40 -0.97
C LEU A 132 2.67 -22.36 0.56
N ARG A 133 1.89 -23.25 1.19
CA ARG A 133 1.84 -23.35 2.65
C ARG A 133 3.18 -23.74 3.24
N GLN A 134 3.88 -24.68 2.63
CA GLN A 134 5.20 -25.10 3.08
C GLN A 134 6.23 -23.98 2.93
N LEU A 135 6.19 -23.26 1.80
CA LEU A 135 7.01 -22.07 1.56
C LEU A 135 6.82 -21.01 2.66
N GLN A 136 5.57 -20.70 2.99
CA GLN A 136 5.23 -19.72 4.04
C GLN A 136 5.68 -20.16 5.45
N ARG A 137 5.94 -21.46 5.65
CA ARG A 137 6.45 -22.01 6.91
C ARG A 137 7.97 -22.04 7.00
N THR A 138 8.69 -21.73 5.91
CA THR A 138 10.16 -21.65 5.92
C THR A 138 10.65 -20.55 6.86
N ARG A 139 11.89 -20.70 7.34
CA ARG A 139 12.49 -19.75 8.29
C ARG A 139 12.64 -18.35 7.68
N TRP A 140 13.14 -18.26 6.45
CA TRP A 140 13.36 -16.99 5.77
C TRP A 140 12.04 -16.27 5.48
N PHE A 141 10.98 -17.00 5.08
CA PHE A 141 9.68 -16.39 4.78
C PHE A 141 9.09 -15.75 6.04
N ARG A 142 9.14 -16.48 7.16
CA ARG A 142 8.70 -15.98 8.48
C ARG A 142 9.54 -14.80 8.95
N ARG A 143 10.86 -14.80 8.69
CA ARG A 143 11.74 -13.67 9.02
C ARG A 143 11.31 -12.42 8.24
N GLY A 144 11.08 -12.55 6.94
CA GLY A 144 10.57 -11.46 6.10
C GLY A 144 9.23 -10.92 6.60
N GLN A 145 8.29 -11.79 6.97
CA GLN A 145 7.00 -11.35 7.52
C GLN A 145 7.13 -10.68 8.89
N LYS A 146 8.03 -11.13 9.77
CA LYS A 146 8.29 -10.48 11.07
C LYS A 146 8.87 -9.09 10.88
N TRP A 147 9.81 -8.94 9.95
CA TRP A 147 10.40 -7.64 9.60
C TRP A 147 9.34 -6.69 9.02
N ARG A 148 8.53 -7.18 8.08
CA ARG A 148 7.36 -6.48 7.52
C ARG A 148 6.33 -6.09 8.59
N THR A 149 6.22 -6.79 9.72
CA THR A 149 5.36 -6.34 10.83
C THR A 149 5.98 -5.18 11.61
N GLY A 150 7.31 -5.11 11.73
CA GLY A 150 8.01 -4.03 12.47
C GLY A 150 7.75 -2.62 11.91
N SER A 151 7.61 -2.57 10.60
CA SER A 151 6.91 -1.55 9.80
C SER A 151 5.78 -0.76 10.48
N GLU A 152 4.88 -1.44 11.17
CA GLU A 152 3.67 -0.84 11.74
C GLU A 152 4.03 0.22 12.79
N GLY A 153 5.16 0.01 13.47
CA GLY A 153 5.76 1.00 14.36
C GLY A 153 6.14 2.29 13.61
N ARG A 154 6.80 2.19 12.45
CA ARG A 154 7.22 3.35 11.64
C ARG A 154 6.02 4.08 11.07
N ILE A 155 5.02 3.35 10.53
CA ILE A 155 3.73 3.94 10.14
C ILE A 155 3.17 4.77 11.27
N SER A 156 3.21 4.23 12.48
CA SER A 156 2.66 4.92 13.62
C SER A 156 3.43 6.17 13.99
N VAL A 157 4.76 6.18 13.85
CA VAL A 157 5.59 7.38 14.06
C VAL A 157 5.30 8.41 12.99
N LEU A 158 5.26 8.00 11.72
CA LEU A 158 4.94 8.88 10.60
C LEU A 158 3.57 9.56 10.76
N LYS A 159 2.58 8.82 11.25
CA LYS A 159 1.25 9.36 11.60
C LYS A 159 1.35 10.37 12.74
N ARG A 160 1.86 9.96 13.91
CA ARG A 160 1.77 10.77 15.14
C ARG A 160 2.77 11.92 15.22
N ARG A 161 3.93 11.82 14.55
CA ARG A 161 5.04 12.76 14.68
C ARG A 161 5.35 13.52 13.39
N HIS A 162 5.04 12.95 12.22
CA HIS A 162 5.34 13.56 10.92
C HIS A 162 4.09 13.99 10.15
N GLY A 163 2.92 13.99 10.80
CA GLY A 163 1.71 14.61 10.26
C GLY A 163 0.99 13.79 9.18
N LEU A 164 1.32 12.52 8.98
CA LEU A 164 0.54 11.65 8.09
C LEU A 164 -0.89 11.37 8.60
N ASP A 165 -1.23 11.81 9.82
CA ASP A 165 -2.60 11.79 10.33
C ASP A 165 -3.42 13.02 9.93
N ARG A 166 -2.77 14.11 9.48
CA ARG A 166 -3.42 15.36 9.07
C ARG A 166 -4.02 15.26 7.67
N VAL A 167 -3.28 14.60 6.79
CA VAL A 167 -3.78 14.18 5.49
C VAL A 167 -4.47 12.85 5.75
N GLY A 168 -5.73 12.67 5.37
CA GLY A 168 -6.39 11.37 5.53
C GLY A 168 -5.54 10.31 4.82
N ILE A 169 -4.70 9.56 5.51
CA ILE A 169 -3.81 8.59 4.86
C ILE A 169 -4.22 7.21 5.34
N GLY A 170 -5.07 6.61 4.52
CA GLY A 170 -5.40 5.19 4.58
C GLY A 170 -4.30 4.32 3.96
N ALA A 171 -3.02 4.68 4.13
CA ALA A 171 -1.90 4.01 3.46
C ALA A 171 -1.85 2.50 3.74
N TRP A 172 -1.68 1.75 2.66
CA TRP A 172 -1.12 0.42 2.62
C TRP A 172 0.32 0.57 2.10
N MET A 173 1.26 -0.07 2.78
CA MET A 173 2.68 0.05 2.48
C MET A 173 3.16 -1.17 1.70
N ALA A 174 3.68 -0.92 0.50
CA ALA A 174 4.46 -1.88 -0.23
C ALA A 174 5.86 -1.88 0.37
N TRP A 175 6.16 -2.92 1.14
CA TRP A 175 7.50 -3.17 1.60
C TRP A 175 8.22 -3.99 0.53
N ALA A 176 9.28 -3.40 0.00
CA ALA A 176 10.38 -4.16 -0.53
C ALA A 176 11.54 -3.88 0.40
N ASP A 177 12.40 -4.89 0.62
CA ASP A 177 13.79 -4.71 1.04
C ASP A 177 14.10 -4.89 2.54
N GLY A 178 13.96 -6.13 3.00
CA GLY A 178 14.74 -6.58 4.15
C GLY A 178 16.03 -7.19 3.64
N LEU A 179 17.14 -6.46 3.56
CA LEU A 179 18.45 -7.10 3.39
C LEU A 179 18.93 -7.54 4.80
N ASP A 180 19.45 -8.75 4.88
CA ASP A 180 20.15 -9.33 6.02
C ASP A 180 21.35 -10.00 5.36
N TRP A 181 22.54 -9.42 5.51
CA TRP A 181 23.77 -10.09 5.09
C TRP A 181 23.91 -11.33 5.97
N ALA A 182 23.83 -12.50 5.34
CA ALA A 182 24.32 -13.79 5.83
C ALA A 182 24.11 -14.11 7.33
#